data_AF-A0A350CH68-F1
#
_entry.id   AF-A0A350CH68-F1
#
_cell.length_a   1.000
_cell.length_b   1.000
_cell.length_c   1.000
_cell.angle_alpha   90.00
_cell.angle_beta   90.00
_cell.angle_gamma   90.00
#
_symmetry.space_group_name_H-M   'P 1'
#
loop_
_entity.id
_entity.type
_entity.pdbx_description
1 polymer ?
#
loop_
_entity_poly.entity_id
_entity_poly.type
_entity_poly.pdbx_seq_one_letter_code
_entity_poly.pdbx_strand_id
1 'polypeptide(L)'
;MTLRLDNCVLRGVIRNDVPNTIDGWLQMSSAAPQPTILLSLVGNLPGRLAGQSLLLSPPTAPRDTWPLPVTPSRLHRQQIGVFSRCTFRTTPQNSCSFAWHGPNGLVRLDSSNCQLLTNPGDTETTSLTELQLDCLLESDSDSLSPPFPRIPIPSVSQLPDPDQLVSDQQAWLILQPLLARLARAAVSFHMCPHISSRTALQQLIHDVLPQLHSDSYTPGQLRLRSFTSAENCSVCQQEFRDWLPPAPVSRPEKPRNPLKQPFPVSGSGSRIWNSGSGSTSMVGW
;
A
#
# COMPACT_ATOMS: atom_id res chain seq x y z
N MET A 1 -2.01 13.62 22.76
CA MET A 1 -0.55 13.51 22.61
C MET A 1 -0.20 13.79 21.16
N THR A 2 0.88 14.53 20.90
CA THR A 2 1.35 14.84 19.54
C THR A 2 2.73 14.22 19.34
N LEU A 3 2.88 13.34 18.35
CA LEU A 3 4.17 12.80 17.94
C LEU A 3 4.77 13.72 16.88
N ARG A 4 5.97 14.25 17.14
CA ARG A 4 6.72 15.04 16.16
C ARG A 4 7.80 14.16 15.55
N LEU A 5 7.80 14.06 14.23
CA LEU A 5 8.80 13.36 13.43
C LEU A 5 9.86 14.30 12.86
N ASP A 6 9.81 15.57 13.30
CA ASP A 6 10.72 16.62 12.87
C ASP A 6 12.15 16.17 13.14
N ASN A 7 12.99 16.29 12.11
CA ASN A 7 14.37 15.80 12.09
C ASN A 7 14.53 14.29 12.17
N CYS A 8 13.47 13.50 12.39
CA CYS A 8 13.55 12.04 12.42
C CYS A 8 13.43 11.40 11.04
N VAL A 9 13.02 12.14 10.03
CA VAL A 9 12.90 11.67 8.65
C VAL A 9 14.16 12.09 7.88
N LEU A 10 14.88 11.11 7.34
CA LEU A 10 16.03 11.32 6.46
C LEU A 10 15.59 11.66 5.05
N ARG A 11 14.66 10.89 4.51
CA ARG A 11 14.08 11.11 3.18
C ARG A 11 12.77 10.36 3.09
N GLY A 12 11.97 10.66 2.06
CA GLY A 12 10.71 9.99 1.87
C GLY A 12 9.94 10.54 0.69
N VAL A 13 8.86 9.84 0.34
CA VAL A 13 7.91 10.28 -0.67
C VAL A 13 6.53 10.21 -0.05
N ILE A 14 5.74 11.26 -0.20
CA ILE A 14 4.31 11.30 0.16
C ILE A 14 3.55 11.55 -1.14
N ARG A 15 2.72 10.61 -1.57
CA ARG A 15 1.95 10.71 -2.81
C ARG A 15 0.49 11.02 -2.50
N ASN A 16 -0.12 11.84 -3.33
CA ASN A 16 -1.57 12.07 -3.35
C ASN A 16 -2.07 12.05 -4.79
N ASP A 17 -1.61 11.06 -5.55
CA ASP A 17 -1.97 10.81 -6.94
C ASP A 17 -3.36 10.16 -7.07
N VAL A 18 -3.81 9.42 -6.06
CA VAL A 18 -5.15 8.82 -6.00
C VAL A 18 -6.10 9.65 -5.12
N PRO A 19 -7.33 9.96 -5.57
CA PRO A 19 -8.31 10.67 -4.76
C PRO A 19 -8.61 9.96 -3.43
N ASN A 20 -8.70 10.75 -2.37
CA ASN A 20 -8.94 10.34 -0.99
C ASN A 20 -7.89 9.40 -0.38
N THR A 21 -6.73 9.27 -1.04
CA THR A 21 -5.62 8.46 -0.56
C THR A 21 -4.34 9.30 -0.55
N ILE A 22 -3.63 9.26 0.57
CA ILE A 22 -2.26 9.73 0.68
C ILE A 22 -1.41 8.56 1.13
N ASP A 23 -0.57 8.05 0.24
CA ASP A 23 0.36 6.98 0.58
C ASP A 23 1.82 7.46 0.50
N GLY A 24 2.75 6.58 0.80
CA GLY A 24 4.16 6.92 0.67
C GLY A 24 5.07 6.10 1.55
N TRP A 25 6.29 6.59 1.70
CA TRP A 25 7.26 6.00 2.60
C TRP A 25 8.16 7.09 3.21
N LEU A 26 8.60 6.88 4.44
CA LEU A 26 9.58 7.74 5.12
C LEU A 26 10.71 6.86 5.66
N GLN A 27 11.95 7.19 5.31
CA GLN A 27 13.13 6.57 5.90
C GLN A 27 13.54 7.35 7.15
N MET A 28 13.73 6.64 8.26
CA MET A 28 13.95 7.27 9.55
C MET A 28 15.42 7.30 9.98
N SER A 29 15.71 8.39 10.66
CA SER A 29 16.66 8.62 11.74
C SER A 29 16.73 7.58 12.87
N SER A 30 17.37 6.43 12.71
CA SER A 30 17.63 5.51 13.83
C SER A 30 19.05 4.99 13.81
N ALA A 31 19.60 4.71 15.00
CA ALA A 31 20.74 3.81 15.16
C ALA A 31 20.37 2.49 14.45
N ALA A 32 21.26 2.04 13.57
CA ALA A 32 20.99 1.03 12.54
C ALA A 32 20.24 -0.22 13.05
N PRO A 33 19.40 -0.85 12.21
CA PRO A 33 19.06 -0.49 10.83
C PRO A 33 18.14 0.74 10.74
N GLN A 34 18.25 1.51 9.64
CA GLN A 34 17.38 2.66 9.37
C GLN A 34 15.99 2.18 8.96
N PRO A 35 14.95 2.31 9.81
CA PRO A 35 13.66 1.75 9.48
C PRO A 35 12.97 2.62 8.42
N THR A 36 12.38 1.97 7.42
CA THR A 36 11.46 2.59 6.47
C THR A 36 10.05 2.37 6.98
N ILE A 37 9.26 3.46 7.05
CA ILE A 37 7.84 3.38 7.38
C ILE A 37 7.03 3.63 6.12
N LEU A 38 6.00 2.82 5.89
CA LEU A 38 5.03 3.05 4.83
C LEU A 38 3.90 3.92 5.38
N LEU A 39 3.41 4.85 4.57
CA LEU A 39 2.25 5.68 4.91
C LEU A 39 1.06 5.19 4.10
N SER A 40 -0.08 5.06 4.76
CA SER A 40 -1.38 4.76 4.15
C SER A 40 -2.44 5.58 4.87
N LEU A 41 -2.70 6.78 4.36
CA LEU A 41 -3.54 7.77 4.99
C LEU A 41 -4.77 8.03 4.13
N VAL A 42 -5.91 8.24 4.78
CA VAL A 42 -7.15 8.63 4.11
C VAL A 42 -7.25 10.14 4.05
N GLY A 43 -7.51 10.70 2.87
CA GLY A 43 -7.73 12.12 2.62
C GLY A 43 -7.00 12.63 1.38
N ASN A 44 -6.99 13.95 1.18
CA ASN A 44 -6.30 14.61 0.06
C ASN A 44 -5.44 15.77 0.55
N LEU A 45 -4.33 16.02 -0.12
CA LEU A 45 -3.60 17.27 0.04
C LEU A 45 -4.46 18.45 -0.44
N PRO A 46 -4.38 19.62 0.23
CA PRO A 46 -5.28 20.73 -0.06
C PRO A 46 -4.84 21.55 -1.28
N GLY A 47 -5.83 22.10 -2.01
CA GLY A 47 -5.62 23.09 -3.06
C GLY A 47 -4.69 22.59 -4.17
N ARG A 48 -3.67 23.38 -4.52
CA ARG A 48 -2.68 23.06 -5.57
C ARG A 48 -1.79 21.84 -5.29
N LEU A 49 -1.88 21.27 -4.09
CA LEU A 49 -1.14 20.06 -3.72
C LEU A 49 -1.94 18.78 -4.00
N ALA A 50 -3.25 18.89 -4.26
CA ALA A 50 -4.05 17.73 -4.65
C ALA A 50 -3.50 17.14 -5.97
N GLY A 51 -3.37 15.81 -6.04
CA GLY A 51 -2.79 15.14 -7.21
C GLY A 51 -1.26 15.15 -7.26
N GLN A 52 -0.60 15.84 -6.33
CA GLN A 52 0.86 16.02 -6.33
C GLN A 52 1.55 15.06 -5.38
N SER A 53 2.83 14.80 -5.65
CA SER A 53 3.70 14.06 -4.72
C SER A 53 4.71 15.01 -4.07
N LEU A 54 5.06 14.75 -2.81
CA LEU A 54 6.07 15.46 -2.06
C LEU A 54 7.29 14.56 -1.88
N LEU A 55 8.43 14.97 -2.42
CA LEU A 55 9.72 14.35 -2.15
C LEU A 55 10.37 15.06 -0.97
N LEU A 56 10.72 14.31 0.06
CA LEU A 56 11.44 14.78 1.23
C LEU A 56 12.90 14.40 1.08
N SER A 57 13.78 15.40 1.08
CA SER A 57 15.22 15.21 1.02
C SER A 57 15.86 15.35 2.40
N PRO A 58 17.08 14.82 2.58
CA PRO A 58 17.82 14.99 3.82
C PRO A 58 17.99 16.47 4.18
N PRO A 59 17.95 16.80 5.49
CA PRO A 59 18.29 18.15 5.91
C PRO A 59 19.73 18.47 5.50
N THR A 60 19.96 19.67 4.97
CA THR A 60 21.27 20.10 4.46
C THR A 60 22.34 20.20 5.55
N ALA A 61 21.90 20.44 6.79
CA ALA A 61 22.79 20.50 7.95
C ALA A 61 22.51 19.32 8.88
N PRO A 62 23.54 18.54 9.27
CA PRO A 62 23.40 17.60 10.37
C PRO A 62 23.03 18.41 11.62
N ARG A 63 21.90 18.06 12.24
CA ARG A 63 21.54 18.66 13.52
C ARG A 63 22.14 17.80 14.62
N ASP A 64 23.03 18.39 15.41
CA ASP A 64 23.73 17.72 16.52
C ASP A 64 22.80 17.33 17.69
N THR A 65 21.56 17.79 17.68
CA THR A 65 20.55 17.47 18.70
C THR A 65 19.39 16.72 18.07
N TRP A 66 19.61 15.43 17.87
CA TRP A 66 18.53 14.51 17.58
C TRP A 66 17.60 14.42 18.80
N PRO A 67 16.29 14.66 18.66
CA PRO A 67 15.36 14.33 19.74
C PRO A 67 15.48 12.84 20.07
N LEU A 68 15.13 12.47 21.31
CA LEU A 68 15.13 11.08 21.79
C LEU A 68 14.63 10.11 20.70
N PRO A 69 15.33 9.00 20.46
CA PRO A 69 15.07 8.12 19.32
C PRO A 69 13.60 7.72 19.32
N VAL A 70 12.88 8.03 18.24
CA VAL A 70 11.53 7.54 18.06
C VAL A 70 11.64 6.05 17.80
N THR A 71 11.29 5.25 18.80
CA THR A 71 11.36 3.79 18.69
C THR A 71 10.53 3.30 17.50
N PRO A 72 11.04 2.39 16.64
CA PRO A 72 10.34 1.88 15.46
C PRO A 72 8.91 1.38 15.77
N SER A 73 8.74 0.75 16.93
CA SER A 73 7.45 0.25 17.44
C SER A 73 6.37 1.34 17.63
N ARG A 74 6.77 2.58 17.94
CA ARG A 74 5.84 3.72 18.03
C ARG A 74 5.42 4.23 16.66
N LEU A 75 6.34 4.20 15.70
CA LEU A 75 6.12 4.68 14.33
C LEU A 75 5.27 3.72 13.51
N HIS A 76 5.47 2.41 13.69
CA HIS A 76 4.76 1.38 12.91
C HIS A 76 3.24 1.52 13.05
N ARG A 77 2.78 1.94 14.22
CA ARG A 77 1.35 2.17 14.48
C ARG A 77 0.84 3.48 13.89
N GLN A 78 1.71 4.44 13.58
CA GLN A 78 1.33 5.72 12.98
C GLN A 78 1.31 5.69 11.44
N GLN A 79 1.60 4.55 10.83
CA GLN A 79 1.63 4.38 9.38
C GLN A 79 0.25 4.56 8.72
N ILE A 80 -0.82 4.30 9.47
CA ILE A 80 -2.20 4.49 9.03
C ILE A 80 -2.82 5.67 9.77
N GLY A 81 -3.66 6.44 9.09
CA GLY A 81 -4.41 7.49 9.74
C GLY A 81 -5.29 8.28 8.80
N VAL A 82 -5.88 9.34 9.34
CA VAL A 82 -6.64 10.31 8.57
C VAL A 82 -5.77 11.54 8.38
N PHE A 83 -5.56 11.95 7.14
CA PHE A 83 -4.87 13.18 6.82
C PHE A 83 -5.57 14.37 7.50
N SER A 84 -4.78 15.24 8.13
CA SER A 84 -5.30 16.39 8.87
C SER A 84 -5.02 17.69 8.11
N ARG A 85 -3.74 17.98 7.86
CA ARG A 85 -3.34 19.22 7.21
C ARG A 85 -1.97 19.10 6.56
N CYS A 86 -1.79 19.84 5.48
CA CYS A 86 -0.49 20.05 4.85
C CYS A 86 -0.36 21.54 4.52
N THR A 87 0.77 22.12 4.89
CA THR A 87 1.15 23.46 4.41
C THR A 87 2.49 23.37 3.72
N PHE A 88 2.54 23.76 2.44
CA PHE A 88 3.76 23.86 1.67
C PHE A 88 4.14 25.33 1.49
N ARG A 89 5.37 25.69 1.87
CA ARG A 89 5.91 27.04 1.75
C ARG A 89 7.09 27.01 0.79
N THR A 90 6.99 27.79 -0.27
CA THR A 90 8.08 28.05 -1.20
C THR A 90 9.06 29.00 -0.52
N THR A 91 10.19 28.45 -0.10
CA THR A 91 11.34 29.17 0.48
C THR A 91 12.58 28.77 -0.33
N PRO A 92 13.77 29.36 -0.13
CA PRO A 92 14.98 28.93 -0.85
C PRO A 92 15.29 27.44 -0.72
N GLN A 93 14.79 26.80 0.34
CA GLN A 93 14.94 25.36 0.59
C GLN A 93 13.65 24.57 0.40
N ASN A 94 12.51 25.26 0.19
CA ASN A 94 11.16 24.72 0.33
C ASN A 94 10.92 24.03 1.68
N SER A 95 9.75 24.24 2.26
CA SER A 95 9.39 23.59 3.52
C SER A 95 7.96 23.10 3.51
N CYS A 96 7.74 21.97 4.13
CA CYS A 96 6.42 21.38 4.27
C CYS A 96 6.16 20.99 5.72
N SER A 97 4.95 21.30 6.19
CA SER A 97 4.41 20.81 7.45
C SER A 97 3.26 19.89 7.12
N PHE A 98 3.42 18.61 7.41
CA PHE A 98 2.47 17.55 7.12
C PHE A 98 1.98 16.93 8.44
N ALA A 99 0.68 16.75 8.59
CA ALA A 99 0.11 16.20 9.80
C ALA A 99 -1.09 15.28 9.52
N TRP A 100 -1.20 14.24 10.34
CA TRP A 100 -2.26 13.25 10.25
C TRP A 100 -2.62 12.71 11.64
N HIS A 101 -3.84 12.21 11.77
CA HIS A 101 -4.31 11.55 12.97
C HIS A 101 -4.09 10.05 12.84
N GLY A 102 -3.07 9.54 13.53
CA GLY A 102 -2.85 8.11 13.68
C GLY A 102 -3.52 7.56 14.95
N PRO A 103 -3.33 6.26 15.23
CA PRO A 103 -3.95 5.58 16.37
C PRO A 103 -3.65 6.19 17.73
N ASN A 104 -2.44 6.75 17.91
CA ASN A 104 -1.98 7.26 19.21
C ASN A 104 -2.07 8.80 19.31
N GLY A 105 -2.72 9.46 18.34
CA GLY A 105 -2.92 10.90 18.36
C GLY A 105 -2.45 11.58 17.08
N LEU A 106 -2.19 12.88 17.20
CA LEU A 106 -1.72 13.68 16.07
C LEU A 106 -0.25 13.38 15.81
N VAL A 107 0.10 13.11 14.56
CA VAL A 107 1.47 13.00 14.09
C VAL A 107 1.76 14.21 13.23
N ARG A 108 2.92 14.81 13.43
CA ARG A 108 3.38 15.97 12.69
C ARG A 108 4.78 15.73 12.16
N LEU A 109 4.99 16.10 10.91
CA LEU A 109 6.25 16.06 10.20
C LEU A 109 6.49 17.44 9.59
N ASP A 110 7.44 18.17 10.16
CA ASP A 110 7.99 19.38 9.57
C ASP A 110 9.31 19.01 8.87
N SER A 111 9.38 19.26 7.56
CA SER A 111 10.59 19.03 6.76
C SER A 111 11.01 20.30 6.04
N SER A 112 12.32 20.57 6.08
CA SER A 112 13.03 21.55 5.27
C SER A 112 13.75 20.79 4.18
N ASN A 113 13.63 21.21 2.91
CA ASN A 113 14.00 20.45 1.71
C ASN A 113 12.90 19.51 1.19
N CYS A 114 11.69 20.06 1.01
CA CYS A 114 10.60 19.36 0.32
C CYS A 114 10.52 19.80 -1.15
N GLN A 115 10.52 18.86 -2.09
CA GLN A 115 10.27 19.14 -3.51
C GLN A 115 8.87 18.65 -3.88
N LEU A 116 8.15 19.45 -4.68
CA LEU A 116 6.90 19.02 -5.27
C LEU A 116 7.24 18.27 -6.56
N LEU A 117 6.84 17.01 -6.65
CA LEU A 117 6.90 16.22 -7.86
C LEU A 117 5.57 16.43 -8.59
N THR A 118 5.63 17.16 -9.70
CA THR A 118 4.53 17.29 -10.65
C THR A 118 4.39 15.99 -11.42
N ASN A 119 3.18 15.43 -11.44
CA ASN A 119 2.90 14.23 -12.21
C ASN A 119 3.15 14.53 -13.70
N PRO A 120 3.89 13.67 -14.43
CA PRO A 120 4.21 13.88 -15.84
C PRO A 120 2.97 13.84 -16.75
N GLY A 121 1.80 13.45 -16.24
CA GLY A 121 0.52 13.61 -16.96
C GLY A 121 0.10 15.07 -17.15
N ASP A 122 0.64 15.99 -16.34
CA ASP A 122 0.40 17.45 -16.41
C ASP A 122 1.55 18.20 -17.11
N THR A 123 2.46 17.51 -17.79
CA THR A 123 3.54 18.19 -18.50
C THR A 123 3.08 18.80 -19.81
N GLU A 124 2.99 20.13 -19.83
CA GLU A 124 4.11 20.80 -20.48
C GLU A 124 5.31 20.80 -19.52
N THR A 125 6.37 20.11 -19.93
CA THR A 125 7.74 20.05 -19.38
C THR A 125 8.07 19.33 -18.05
N THR A 126 8.71 18.17 -18.24
CA THR A 126 10.04 17.75 -17.72
C THR A 126 10.00 16.41 -16.97
N SER A 127 10.67 15.44 -17.58
CA SER A 127 10.91 14.08 -17.14
C SER A 127 11.75 13.99 -15.86
N LEU A 128 11.52 12.94 -15.06
CA LEU A 128 12.57 12.17 -14.37
C LEU A 128 11.99 10.85 -13.80
N THR A 129 12.87 9.86 -13.75
CA THR A 129 12.70 8.40 -13.81
C THR A 129 12.23 7.68 -12.54
N GLU A 130 11.60 6.50 -12.76
CA GLU A 130 11.14 5.50 -11.80
C GLU A 130 12.21 4.97 -10.83
N LEU A 131 11.79 4.70 -9.58
CA LEU A 131 12.48 3.83 -8.63
C LEU A 131 11.48 2.81 -8.08
N GLN A 132 11.66 1.53 -8.45
CA GLN A 132 11.02 0.37 -7.84
C GLN A 132 11.62 0.11 -6.45
N LEU A 133 10.78 -0.20 -5.46
CA LEU A 133 11.20 -0.53 -4.10
C LEU A 133 10.56 -1.88 -3.69
N ASP A 134 11.37 -2.94 -3.73
CA ASP A 134 11.09 -4.20 -3.03
C ASP A 134 11.47 -4.03 -1.54
N CYS A 135 10.58 -4.37 -0.62
CA CYS A 135 10.91 -4.43 0.81
C CYS A 135 10.27 -5.66 1.48
N LEU A 136 11.15 -6.60 1.84
CA LEU A 136 10.94 -7.74 2.72
C LEU A 136 10.72 -7.29 4.17
N LEU A 137 9.68 -7.82 4.83
CA LEU A 137 9.42 -7.68 6.26
C LEU A 137 9.93 -8.94 7.00
N GLU A 138 11.07 -8.84 7.67
CA GLU A 138 11.47 -9.79 8.72
C GLU A 138 11.18 -9.17 10.09
N SER A 139 10.45 -9.91 10.93
CA SER A 139 9.91 -9.44 12.21
C SER A 139 10.71 -10.02 13.37
N ASP A 140 11.44 -9.18 14.09
CA ASP A 140 11.92 -9.52 15.43
C ASP A 140 10.92 -9.04 16.48
N SER A 141 10.50 -10.00 17.30
CA SER A 141 9.45 -9.88 18.29
C SER A 141 10.08 -9.55 19.63
N ASP A 142 9.96 -8.30 20.10
CA ASP A 142 10.27 -8.00 21.49
C ASP A 142 9.15 -7.23 22.20
N SER A 143 8.87 -7.75 23.39
CA SER A 143 7.65 -7.62 24.15
C SER A 143 7.48 -6.26 24.83
N LEU A 144 6.64 -5.38 24.24
CA LEU A 144 6.10 -4.21 24.93
C LEU A 144 4.58 -4.17 24.76
N SER A 145 3.89 -4.59 25.81
CA SER A 145 2.45 -4.46 26.00
C SER A 145 2.01 -3.00 25.78
N PRO A 146 0.97 -2.72 24.98
CA PRO A 146 0.63 -1.33 24.67
C PRO A 146 -0.13 -0.64 25.82
N PRO A 147 0.22 0.61 26.17
CA PRO A 147 -0.35 1.34 27.31
C PRO A 147 -1.67 2.07 26.96
N PHE A 148 -2.38 1.68 25.90
CA PHE A 148 -3.59 2.41 25.47
C PHE A 148 -4.81 1.51 25.46
N PRO A 149 -5.96 2.00 25.97
CA PRO A 149 -7.21 1.25 25.92
C PRO A 149 -7.55 1.00 24.44
N ARG A 150 -7.66 -0.27 24.08
CA ARG A 150 -8.17 -0.67 22.76
C ARG A 150 -9.60 -0.19 22.68
N ILE A 151 -9.87 0.70 21.73
CA ILE A 151 -11.25 1.07 21.43
C ILE A 151 -11.82 -0.07 20.60
N PRO A 152 -12.87 -0.77 21.06
CA PRO A 152 -13.48 -1.83 20.28
C PRO A 152 -14.00 -1.26 18.96
N ILE A 153 -13.79 -2.01 17.88
CA ILE A 153 -14.41 -1.72 16.59
C ILE A 153 -15.93 -1.87 16.79
N PRO A 154 -16.75 -0.93 16.30
CA PRO A 154 -18.20 -1.05 16.45
C PRO A 154 -18.70 -2.30 15.74
N SER A 155 -19.62 -3.00 16.38
CA SER A 155 -20.34 -4.09 15.74
C SER A 155 -21.30 -3.56 14.68
N VAL A 156 -21.60 -4.37 13.67
CA VAL A 156 -22.51 -4.02 12.56
C VAL A 156 -23.85 -3.48 13.06
N SER A 157 -24.38 -4.05 14.15
CA SER A 157 -25.65 -3.62 14.77
C SER A 157 -25.64 -2.21 15.39
N GLN A 158 -24.46 -1.61 15.58
CA GLN A 158 -24.33 -0.26 16.13
C GLN A 158 -24.27 0.82 15.04
N LEU A 159 -24.16 0.43 13.78
CA LEU A 159 -24.09 1.34 12.66
C LEU A 159 -25.47 1.47 12.00
N PRO A 160 -25.84 2.66 11.52
CA PRO A 160 -27.07 2.82 10.77
C PRO A 160 -26.98 2.04 9.46
N ASP A 161 -28.12 1.51 9.03
CA ASP A 161 -28.26 0.84 7.75
C ASP A 161 -27.94 1.85 6.61
N PRO A 162 -26.94 1.56 5.75
CA PRO A 162 -26.54 2.47 4.68
C PRO A 162 -27.69 2.78 3.70
N ASP A 163 -28.66 1.87 3.54
CA ASP A 163 -29.79 2.04 2.64
C ASP A 163 -30.83 3.04 3.18
N GLN A 164 -30.80 3.33 4.48
CA GLN A 164 -31.68 4.31 5.12
C GLN A 164 -31.14 5.75 5.06
N LEU A 165 -29.90 5.93 4.62
CA LEU A 165 -29.28 7.26 4.55
C LEU A 165 -29.77 8.01 3.33
N VAL A 166 -30.28 9.24 3.51
CA VAL A 166 -30.87 10.04 2.44
C VAL A 166 -29.81 10.56 1.46
N SER A 167 -28.58 10.83 1.93
CA SER A 167 -27.51 11.38 1.10
C SER A 167 -26.13 10.74 1.34
N ASP A 168 -25.25 10.83 0.35
CA ASP A 168 -23.84 10.44 0.49
C ASP A 168 -23.09 11.27 1.53
N GLN A 169 -23.48 12.54 1.72
CA GLN A 169 -22.90 13.40 2.76
C GLN A 169 -23.15 12.84 4.16
N GLN A 170 -24.35 12.29 4.42
CA GLN A 170 -24.65 11.63 5.70
C GLN A 170 -23.79 10.36 5.87
N ALA A 171 -23.64 9.57 4.81
CA ALA A 171 -22.77 8.40 4.83
C ALA A 171 -21.31 8.79 5.13
N TRP A 172 -20.80 9.86 4.52
CA TRP A 172 -19.45 10.36 4.80
C TRP A 172 -19.23 10.73 6.27
N LEU A 173 -20.20 11.39 6.90
CA LEU A 173 -20.14 11.77 8.32
C LEU A 173 -20.07 10.55 9.26
N ILE A 174 -20.66 9.42 8.87
CA ILE A 174 -20.58 8.15 9.61
C ILE A 174 -19.28 7.41 9.28
N LEU A 175 -18.86 7.46 8.02
CA LEU A 175 -17.68 6.79 7.50
C LEU A 175 -16.39 7.33 8.12
N GLN A 176 -16.25 8.66 8.27
CA GLN A 176 -15.07 9.27 8.87
C GLN A 176 -14.68 8.73 10.27
N PRO A 177 -15.57 8.74 11.28
CA PRO A 177 -15.23 8.19 12.59
C PRO A 177 -15.03 6.67 12.55
N LEU A 178 -15.69 5.95 11.63
CA LEU A 178 -15.47 4.51 11.44
C LEU A 178 -14.06 4.23 10.91
N LEU A 179 -13.63 4.93 9.86
CA LEU A 179 -12.27 4.84 9.30
C LEU A 179 -11.21 5.18 10.35
N ALA A 180 -11.45 6.19 11.18
CA ALA A 180 -10.53 6.52 12.29
C ALA A 180 -10.43 5.40 13.33
N ARG A 181 -11.52 4.67 13.60
CA ARG A 181 -11.51 3.48 14.48
C ARG A 181 -10.81 2.28 13.82
N LEU A 182 -11.03 2.06 12.52
CA LEU A 182 -10.34 1.03 11.75
C LEU A 182 -8.82 1.27 11.74
N ALA A 183 -8.38 2.50 11.49
CA ALA A 183 -6.97 2.87 11.57
C ALA A 183 -6.38 2.56 12.95
N ARG A 184 -7.12 2.85 14.04
CA ARG A 184 -6.73 2.48 15.42
C ARG A 184 -6.58 0.98 15.64
N ALA A 185 -7.33 0.18 14.90
CA ALA A 185 -7.23 -1.28 14.88
C ALA A 185 -6.19 -1.82 13.89
N ALA A 186 -5.35 -0.95 13.31
CA ALA A 186 -4.39 -1.30 12.25
C ALA A 186 -5.05 -1.87 10.98
N VAL A 187 -6.24 -1.36 10.65
CA VAL A 187 -6.96 -1.66 9.43
C VAL A 187 -6.97 -0.44 8.52
N SER A 188 -6.44 -0.57 7.30
CA SER A 188 -6.57 0.42 6.24
C SER A 188 -7.74 0.04 5.31
N PHE A 189 -8.52 1.04 4.90
CA PHE A 189 -9.56 0.88 3.90
C PHE A 189 -9.35 1.95 2.83
N HIS A 190 -9.04 1.51 1.61
CA HIS A 190 -8.77 2.37 0.47
C HIS A 190 -10.06 2.56 -0.33
N MET A 191 -10.52 3.80 -0.46
CA MET A 191 -11.66 4.15 -1.28
C MET A 191 -11.20 4.53 -2.67
N CYS A 192 -11.67 3.80 -3.68
CA CYS A 192 -11.49 4.18 -5.08
C CYS A 192 -12.40 5.37 -5.43
N PRO A 193 -12.02 6.21 -6.41
CA PRO A 193 -12.76 7.43 -6.74
C PRO A 193 -14.14 7.18 -7.35
N HIS A 194 -14.39 5.98 -7.86
CA HIS A 194 -15.62 5.62 -8.56
C HIS A 194 -16.78 5.22 -7.63
N ILE A 195 -16.51 4.99 -6.34
CA ILE A 195 -17.54 4.60 -5.39
C ILE A 195 -18.00 5.78 -4.54
N SER A 196 -19.30 5.80 -4.22
CA SER A 196 -19.83 6.81 -3.31
C SER A 196 -19.50 6.48 -1.85
N SER A 197 -19.64 7.49 -0.98
CA SER A 197 -19.45 7.28 0.47
C SER A 197 -20.46 6.29 1.04
N ARG A 198 -21.69 6.24 0.51
CA ARG A 198 -22.69 5.24 0.91
C ARG A 198 -22.26 3.83 0.53
N THR A 199 -21.77 3.63 -0.69
CA THR A 199 -21.27 2.32 -1.14
C THR A 199 -20.04 1.86 -0.34
N ALA A 200 -19.09 2.76 -0.04
CA ALA A 200 -17.97 2.45 0.86
C ALA A 200 -18.44 2.02 2.24
N LEU A 201 -19.40 2.73 2.83
CA LEU A 201 -19.96 2.39 4.13
C LEU A 201 -20.64 1.02 4.10
N GLN A 202 -21.38 0.72 3.03
CA GLN A 202 -22.01 -0.56 2.80
C GLN A 202 -20.98 -1.70 2.73
N GLN A 203 -19.92 -1.54 1.93
CA GLN A 203 -18.81 -2.51 1.86
C GLN A 203 -18.13 -2.72 3.21
N LEU A 204 -17.89 -1.65 3.97
CA LEU A 204 -17.33 -1.78 5.31
C LEU A 204 -18.25 -2.59 6.23
N ILE A 205 -19.55 -2.32 6.20
CA ILE A 205 -20.53 -2.98 7.06
C ILE A 205 -20.72 -4.45 6.70
N HIS A 206 -20.81 -4.78 5.41
CA HIS A 206 -21.16 -6.14 4.97
C HIS A 206 -19.94 -7.03 4.72
N ASP A 207 -18.81 -6.46 4.29
CA ASP A 207 -17.65 -7.25 3.87
C ASP A 207 -16.53 -7.18 4.91
N VAL A 208 -16.16 -5.96 5.33
CA VAL A 208 -14.95 -5.75 6.14
C VAL A 208 -15.20 -6.04 7.62
N LEU A 209 -16.23 -5.43 8.22
CA LEU A 209 -16.50 -5.60 9.64
C LEU A 209 -16.75 -7.05 10.03
N PRO A 210 -17.52 -7.87 9.29
CA PRO A 210 -17.70 -9.27 9.62
C PRO A 210 -16.38 -10.03 9.65
N GLN A 211 -15.51 -9.83 8.64
CA GLN A 211 -14.17 -10.46 8.62
C GLN A 211 -13.31 -10.07 9.83
N LEU A 212 -13.40 -8.81 10.27
CA LEU A 212 -12.68 -8.34 11.45
C LEU A 212 -13.22 -8.92 12.76
N HIS A 213 -14.50 -9.27 12.84
CA HIS A 213 -15.12 -9.89 14.02
C HIS A 213 -14.96 -11.41 14.05
N SER A 214 -14.93 -12.07 12.87
CA SER A 214 -14.72 -13.52 12.74
C SER A 214 -13.33 -13.95 13.21
N ASP A 215 -12.33 -13.11 12.93
CA ASP A 215 -10.96 -13.42 13.28
C ASP A 215 -10.72 -13.21 14.77
N SER A 216 -10.69 -14.31 15.52
CA SER A 216 -10.29 -14.33 16.92
C SER A 216 -8.91 -13.70 17.06
N TYR A 217 -8.86 -12.54 17.70
CA TYR A 217 -7.63 -11.78 17.88
C TYR A 217 -6.64 -12.56 18.75
N THR A 218 -5.54 -13.03 18.17
CA THR A 218 -4.43 -13.59 18.95
C THR A 218 -3.63 -12.44 19.57
N PRO A 219 -3.55 -12.32 20.92
CA PRO A 219 -2.77 -11.29 21.57
C PRO A 219 -1.31 -11.34 21.11
N GLY A 220 -0.80 -10.26 20.52
CA GLY A 220 0.61 -10.14 20.10
C GLY A 220 0.83 -9.98 18.59
N GLN A 221 -0.12 -10.38 17.75
CA GLN A 221 -0.05 -10.19 16.29
C GLN A 221 -0.97 -9.07 15.84
N LEU A 222 -0.48 -7.83 15.91
CA LEU A 222 -1.08 -6.73 15.14
C LEU A 222 -0.66 -6.90 13.68
N ARG A 223 -1.43 -7.66 12.90
CA ARG A 223 -1.28 -7.68 11.44
C ARG A 223 -2.01 -6.48 10.85
N LEU A 224 -1.27 -5.68 10.08
CA LEU A 224 -1.86 -4.69 9.18
C LEU A 224 -2.82 -5.42 8.24
N ARG A 225 -4.07 -4.97 8.18
CA ARG A 225 -5.04 -5.46 7.19
C ARG A 225 -5.39 -4.32 6.26
N SER A 226 -5.27 -4.56 4.97
CA SER A 226 -5.65 -3.61 3.95
C SER A 226 -6.86 -4.13 3.19
N PHE A 227 -7.86 -3.28 3.06
CA PHE A 227 -9.05 -3.50 2.25
C PHE A 227 -9.12 -2.39 1.22
N THR A 228 -9.66 -2.69 0.05
CA THR A 228 -9.86 -1.69 -1.00
C THR A 228 -11.24 -1.85 -1.63
N SER A 229 -11.92 -0.74 -1.88
CA SER A 229 -13.19 -0.78 -2.61
C SER A 229 -13.01 -1.02 -4.10
N ALA A 230 -11.78 -0.90 -4.62
CA ALA A 230 -11.48 -1.12 -6.04
C ALA A 230 -11.80 -2.54 -6.48
N GLU A 231 -11.64 -3.52 -5.58
CA GLU A 231 -11.96 -4.94 -5.83
C GLU A 231 -13.44 -5.16 -6.17
N ASN A 232 -14.33 -4.32 -5.63
CA ASN A 232 -15.78 -4.42 -5.83
C ASN A 232 -16.32 -3.34 -6.78
N CYS A 233 -15.45 -2.51 -7.38
CA CYS A 233 -15.85 -1.46 -8.29
C CYS A 233 -15.78 -1.92 -9.75
N SER A 234 -16.93 -1.98 -10.43
CA SER A 234 -17.00 -2.39 -11.84
C SER A 234 -16.17 -1.51 -12.77
N VAL A 235 -16.11 -0.20 -12.52
CA VAL A 235 -15.31 0.76 -13.30
C VAL A 235 -13.82 0.45 -13.15
N CYS A 236 -13.31 0.30 -11.91
CA CYS A 236 -11.92 -0.07 -11.68
C CYS A 236 -11.58 -1.45 -12.29
N GLN A 237 -12.49 -2.42 -12.18
CA GLN A 237 -12.31 -3.73 -12.79
C GLN A 237 -12.25 -3.66 -14.32
N GLN A 238 -13.05 -2.79 -14.95
CA GLN A 238 -13.04 -2.60 -16.40
C GLN A 238 -11.76 -1.93 -16.85
N GLU A 239 -11.36 -0.83 -16.19
CA GLU A 239 -10.08 -0.15 -16.46
C GLU A 239 -8.95 -1.18 -16.39
N PHE A 240 -8.86 -1.95 -15.30
CA PHE A 240 -7.84 -2.98 -15.14
C PHE A 240 -7.85 -4.04 -16.27
N ARG A 241 -9.01 -4.43 -16.78
CA ARG A 241 -9.10 -5.35 -17.94
C ARG A 241 -8.57 -4.73 -19.22
N ASP A 242 -8.83 -3.44 -19.43
CA ASP A 242 -8.37 -2.73 -20.63
C ASP A 242 -6.85 -2.56 -20.64
N TRP A 243 -6.21 -2.53 -19.46
CA TRP A 243 -4.75 -2.53 -19.31
C TRP A 243 -4.10 -3.89 -19.57
N LEU A 244 -4.83 -4.99 -19.38
CA LEU A 244 -4.28 -6.31 -19.65
C LEU A 244 -4.19 -6.52 -21.17
N PRO A 245 -3.03 -6.97 -21.69
CA PRO A 245 -2.95 -7.33 -23.09
C PRO A 245 -4.03 -8.38 -23.39
N PRO A 246 -4.72 -8.30 -24.55
CA PRO A 246 -5.74 -9.28 -24.88
C PRO A 246 -5.13 -10.66 -24.74
N ALA A 247 -5.80 -11.53 -23.98
CA ALA A 247 -5.35 -12.90 -23.78
C ALA A 247 -4.93 -13.47 -25.13
N PRO A 248 -3.74 -14.06 -25.27
CA PRO A 248 -3.24 -14.52 -26.54
C PRO A 248 -4.34 -15.38 -27.15
N VAL A 249 -4.91 -14.90 -28.27
CA VAL A 249 -5.98 -15.59 -28.98
C VAL A 249 -5.48 -17.01 -29.12
N SER A 250 -6.12 -17.94 -28.40
CA SER A 250 -5.76 -19.35 -28.42
C SER A 250 -5.75 -19.70 -29.90
N ARG A 251 -4.53 -19.87 -30.45
CA ARG A 251 -4.35 -20.13 -31.88
C ARG A 251 -5.33 -21.25 -32.19
N PRO A 252 -6.22 -21.09 -33.18
CA PRO A 252 -7.16 -22.15 -33.54
C PRO A 252 -6.34 -23.41 -33.60
N GLU A 253 -6.70 -24.39 -32.76
CA GLU A 253 -5.98 -25.66 -32.63
C GLU A 253 -5.68 -26.11 -34.04
N LYS A 254 -4.39 -26.08 -34.42
CA LYS A 254 -3.97 -26.40 -35.78
C LYS A 254 -4.66 -27.72 -36.09
N PRO A 255 -5.56 -27.78 -37.10
CA PRO A 255 -6.41 -28.94 -37.29
C PRO A 255 -5.51 -30.16 -37.25
N ARG A 256 -5.75 -31.05 -36.27
CA ARG A 256 -4.94 -32.26 -36.08
C ARG A 256 -4.91 -32.93 -37.44
N ASN A 257 -3.76 -32.91 -38.07
CA ASN A 257 -3.59 -33.46 -39.40
C ASN A 257 -4.01 -34.94 -39.31
N PRO A 258 -5.11 -35.37 -39.96
CA PRO A 258 -5.62 -36.73 -39.81
C PRO A 258 -4.65 -37.78 -40.39
N LEU A 259 -3.57 -37.37 -41.05
CA LEU A 259 -2.56 -38.24 -41.66
C LEU A 259 -1.42 -38.69 -40.73
N LYS A 260 -1.46 -38.36 -39.44
CA LYS A 260 -0.57 -38.97 -38.43
C LYS A 260 -1.36 -39.80 -37.42
N GLN A 261 -2.12 -40.78 -37.92
CA GLN A 261 -2.40 -41.94 -37.09
C GLN A 261 -1.09 -42.76 -37.01
N PRO A 262 -0.57 -43.07 -35.82
CA PRO A 262 0.49 -44.04 -35.70
C PRO A 262 -0.06 -45.38 -36.19
N PHE A 263 0.54 -45.92 -37.24
CA PHE A 263 0.29 -47.31 -37.63
C PHE A 263 0.50 -48.20 -36.39
N PRO A 264 -0.41 -49.13 -36.09
CA PRO A 264 -0.16 -50.12 -35.06
C PRO A 264 1.04 -50.95 -35.49
N VAL A 265 2.17 -50.78 -34.80
CA VAL A 265 3.32 -51.67 -34.94
C VAL A 265 2.90 -52.99 -34.30
N SER A 266 2.35 -53.88 -35.12
CA SER A 266 2.27 -55.30 -34.79
C SER A 266 3.70 -55.81 -34.60
N GLY A 267 4.01 -56.21 -33.38
CA GLY A 267 5.28 -56.83 -33.04
C GLY A 267 5.46 -58.17 -33.76
N SER A 268 6.69 -58.43 -34.21
CA SER A 268 7.37 -59.70 -34.05
C SER A 268 8.79 -59.54 -34.61
N GLY A 269 9.80 -59.71 -33.76
CA GLY A 269 11.18 -59.65 -34.23
C GLY A 269 12.21 -59.45 -33.13
N SER A 270 12.31 -60.41 -32.22
CA SER A 270 13.50 -60.59 -31.39
C SER A 270 14.75 -60.71 -32.27
N ARG A 271 15.79 -59.92 -31.99
CA ARG A 271 17.17 -60.41 -32.01
C ARG A 271 18.10 -59.55 -31.15
N ILE A 272 18.94 -60.28 -30.43
CA ILE A 272 19.89 -59.92 -29.38
C ILE A 272 21.24 -59.58 -30.04
N TRP A 273 22.17 -59.01 -29.23
CA TRP A 273 23.63 -58.82 -29.40
C TRP A 273 24.02 -57.45 -30.01
N ASN A 274 25.02 -56.71 -29.53
CA ASN A 274 25.94 -56.86 -28.40
C ASN A 274 26.59 -55.49 -28.09
N SER A 275 27.18 -55.44 -26.90
CA SER A 275 28.29 -54.63 -26.39
C SER A 275 29.13 -53.79 -27.37
N GLY A 276 29.47 -52.57 -26.94
CA GLY A 276 30.49 -51.74 -27.56
C GLY A 276 30.84 -50.51 -26.72
N SER A 277 31.70 -50.72 -25.73
CA SER A 277 32.38 -49.69 -24.94
C SER A 277 33.27 -48.82 -25.82
N GLY A 278 33.36 -47.52 -25.53
CA GLY A 278 34.27 -46.61 -26.25
C GLY A 278 34.35 -45.22 -25.63
N SER A 279 35.14 -45.09 -24.57
CA SER A 279 35.73 -43.83 -24.10
C SER A 279 36.53 -43.17 -25.22
N THR A 280 36.47 -41.84 -25.36
CA THR A 280 37.68 -40.98 -25.47
C THR A 280 37.34 -39.49 -25.37
N SER A 281 38.18 -38.83 -24.59
CA SER A 281 38.41 -37.39 -24.37
C SER A 281 38.96 -36.62 -25.58
N MET A 282 38.76 -35.30 -25.60
CA MET A 282 39.69 -34.20 -26.00
C MET A 282 38.90 -32.88 -25.85
N VAL A 283 39.22 -31.89 -25.01
CA VAL A 283 40.43 -31.03 -24.86
C VAL A 283 40.83 -30.27 -26.12
N GLY A 284 40.74 -28.94 -26.04
CA GLY A 284 41.44 -27.94 -26.86
C GLY A 284 40.54 -27.24 -27.88
N TRP A 285 40.52 -25.91 -28.04
CA TRP A 285 41.29 -24.77 -27.52
C TRP A 285 40.32 -23.60 -27.28
#